data_AF-A0A968TT50-F1
#
_entry.id   AF-A0A968TT50-F1
#
_cell.length_a   1.000
_cell.length_b   1.000
_cell.length_c   1.000
_cell.angle_alpha   90.00
_cell.angle_beta   90.00
_cell.angle_gamma   90.00
#
_symmetry.space_group_name_H-M   'P 1'
#
loop_
_entity.id
_entity.type
_entity.pdbx_description
1 polymer ?
#
loop_
_entity_poly.entity_id
_entity_poly.type
_entity_poly.pdbx_seq_one_letter_code
_entity_poly.pdbx_strand_id
1 'polypeptide(L)'
;MLVVLIGMLLDSFVVRMLVGVAEDVFERLPLVKTVYGSLRDLAGFFSHSRKAQGARQVVLVTLPGSGLKLLGLVTRDDLSDLPAEFGAPDHVAVYIPMSYAWGGYTTIVPRSALTKTDMSVEAALRFAVTAGMSASNDPSQSQPPVT
;
A
#
# COMPACT_ATOMS: atom_id res chain seq x y z
N MET A 1 -15.63 -32.69 26.48
CA MET A 1 -14.28 -33.22 26.77
C MET A 1 -13.23 -32.68 25.81
N LEU A 2 -13.40 -32.77 24.48
CA LEU A 2 -12.44 -32.23 23.49
C LEU A 2 -12.19 -30.71 23.64
N VAL A 3 -13.26 -29.92 23.84
CA VAL A 3 -13.18 -28.46 24.03
C VAL A 3 -12.46 -28.07 25.34
N VAL A 4 -12.59 -28.89 26.39
CA VAL A 4 -11.91 -28.69 27.68
C VAL A 4 -10.42 -29.04 27.56
N LEU A 5 -10.08 -30.09 26.81
CA LEU A 5 -8.70 -30.45 26.49
C LEU A 5 -8.01 -29.36 25.65
N ILE A 6 -8.69 -28.84 24.63
CA ILE A 6 -8.21 -27.72 23.82
C ILE A 6 -8.07 -26.46 24.69
N GLY A 7 -9.04 -26.19 25.58
CA GLY A 7 -8.97 -25.09 26.54
C GLY A 7 -7.77 -25.19 27.48
N MET A 8 -7.48 -26.37 28.05
CA MET A 8 -6.29 -26.60 28.88
C MET A 8 -4.98 -26.51 28.10
N LEU A 9 -4.96 -26.96 26.84
CA LEU A 9 -3.78 -26.87 25.98
C LEU A 9 -3.48 -25.40 25.61
N LEU A 10 -4.52 -24.58 25.55
CA LEU A 10 -4.41 -23.14 25.37
C LEU A 10 -3.91 -22.40 26.62
N ASP A 11 -4.03 -22.98 27.82
CA ASP A 11 -3.99 -22.25 29.09
C ASP A 11 -2.60 -21.97 29.70
N SER A 12 -1.48 -22.26 29.04
CA SER A 12 -0.27 -21.44 29.23
C SER A 12 0.95 -21.95 28.48
N PHE A 13 1.24 -23.25 28.47
CA PHE A 13 2.60 -23.69 28.11
C PHE A 13 2.79 -23.87 26.60
N VAL A 14 1.90 -24.61 25.94
CA VAL A 14 1.98 -24.88 24.50
C VAL A 14 1.75 -23.61 23.68
N VAL A 15 0.81 -22.76 24.12
CA VAL A 15 0.56 -21.47 23.48
C VAL A 15 1.73 -20.52 23.66
N ARG A 16 2.29 -20.35 24.86
CA ARG A 16 3.47 -19.49 25.04
C ARG A 16 4.68 -20.00 24.26
N MET A 17 4.84 -21.32 24.13
CA MET A 17 5.90 -21.91 23.32
C MET A 17 5.69 -21.67 21.82
N LEU A 18 4.49 -21.90 21.30
CA LEU A 18 4.16 -21.64 19.89
C LEU A 18 4.25 -20.14 19.55
N VAL A 19 3.78 -19.28 20.45
CA VAL A 19 3.91 -17.82 20.32
C VAL A 19 5.37 -17.41 20.37
N GLY A 20 6.17 -17.95 21.30
CA GLY A 20 7.61 -17.65 21.39
C GLY A 20 8.41 -18.14 20.17
N VAL A 21 8.07 -19.32 19.62
CA VAL A 21 8.67 -19.81 18.37
C VAL A 21 8.23 -18.95 17.19
N ALA A 22 6.97 -18.53 17.13
CA ALA A 22 6.50 -17.59 16.12
C ALA A 22 7.21 -16.24 16.25
N GLU A 23 7.37 -15.70 17.45
CA GLU A 23 8.10 -14.45 17.72
C GLU A 23 9.57 -14.56 17.29
N ASP A 24 10.27 -15.64 17.63
CA ASP A 24 11.68 -15.85 17.27
C ASP A 24 11.85 -16.04 15.75
N VAL A 25 10.91 -16.74 15.09
CA VAL A 25 10.86 -16.85 13.61
C VAL A 25 10.55 -15.49 12.96
N PHE A 26 9.60 -14.72 13.49
CA PHE A 26 9.28 -13.37 13.01
C PHE A 26 10.42 -12.37 13.29
N GLU A 27 11.17 -12.52 14.38
CA GLU A 27 12.40 -11.76 14.68
C GLU A 27 13.53 -12.09 13.71
N ARG A 28 13.67 -13.37 13.33
CA ARG A 28 14.67 -13.86 12.39
C ARG A 28 14.27 -13.75 10.92
N LEU A 29 13.07 -13.25 10.62
CA LEU A 29 12.64 -12.85 9.28
C LEU A 29 12.74 -11.32 9.14
N PRO A 30 13.97 -10.75 9.11
CA PRO A 30 14.18 -9.31 9.01
C PRO A 30 13.49 -8.74 7.75
N LEU A 31 13.29 -9.54 6.70
CA LEU A 31 12.54 -9.10 5.51
C LEU A 31 11.09 -8.72 5.82
N VAL A 32 10.34 -9.52 6.57
CA VAL A 32 8.90 -9.26 6.80
C VAL A 32 8.72 -8.05 7.70
N LYS A 33 9.51 -7.94 8.79
CA LYS A 33 9.52 -6.77 9.66
C LYS A 33 9.97 -5.51 8.92
N THR A 34 10.97 -5.60 8.05
CA THR A 34 11.45 -4.45 7.27
C THR A 34 10.40 -4.02 6.24
N VAL A 35 9.77 -4.95 5.51
CA VAL A 35 8.74 -4.62 4.51
C VAL A 35 7.49 -4.07 5.19
N TYR A 36 6.90 -4.79 6.15
CA TYR A 36 5.70 -4.30 6.86
C TYR A 36 5.98 -3.05 7.69
N GLY A 37 7.15 -2.96 8.32
CA GLY A 37 7.59 -1.78 9.06
C GLY A 37 7.72 -0.56 8.15
N SER A 38 8.42 -0.69 7.02
CA SER A 38 8.54 0.41 6.04
C SER A 38 7.20 0.80 5.43
N LEU A 39 6.31 -0.17 5.17
CA LEU A 39 4.95 0.09 4.70
C LEU A 39 4.12 0.84 5.77
N ARG A 40 4.24 0.43 7.04
CA ARG A 40 3.56 1.07 8.16
C ARG A 40 4.10 2.47 8.45
N ASP A 41 5.41 2.66 8.35
CA ASP A 41 6.08 3.94 8.56
C ASP A 41 5.75 4.91 7.43
N LEU A 42 5.72 4.43 6.19
CA LEU A 42 5.26 5.20 5.04
C LEU A 42 3.78 5.59 5.21
N ALA A 43 2.92 4.64 5.58
CA ALA A 43 1.52 4.92 5.92
C ALA A 43 1.38 5.92 7.09
N GLY A 44 2.28 5.81 8.09
CA GLY A 44 2.38 6.72 9.24
C GLY A 44 2.80 8.13 8.84
N PHE A 45 3.74 8.28 7.92
CA PHE A 45 4.18 9.56 7.37
C PHE A 45 3.02 10.26 6.64
N PHE A 46 2.24 9.49 5.87
CA PHE A 46 1.02 10.00 5.27
C PHE A 46 -0.03 10.37 6.33
N SER A 47 -0.14 9.63 7.44
CA SER A 47 -1.09 9.85 8.55
C SER A 47 -0.85 11.12 9.38
N HIS A 48 0.39 11.59 9.51
CA HIS A 48 0.72 12.76 10.35
C HIS A 48 0.51 14.11 9.66
N SER A 49 0.26 14.15 8.34
CA SER A 49 -0.10 15.37 7.62
C SER A 49 -1.58 15.73 7.85
N ARG A 50 -1.90 16.19 9.06
CA ARG A 50 -3.26 16.50 9.56
C ARG A 50 -3.91 17.76 8.95
N LYS A 51 -3.40 18.31 7.82
CA LYS A 51 -3.95 19.54 7.20
C LYS A 51 -4.41 19.41 5.76
N ALA A 52 -4.08 18.36 5.03
CA ALA A 52 -4.53 18.19 3.65
C ALA A 52 -5.50 17.01 3.55
N GLN A 53 -6.80 17.28 3.61
CA GLN A 53 -7.87 16.26 3.51
C GLN A 53 -7.94 15.54 2.14
N GLY A 54 -6.97 15.73 1.25
CA GLY A 54 -6.86 15.07 -0.04
C GLY A 54 -5.53 14.32 -0.32
N ALA A 55 -4.53 14.44 0.55
CA ALA A 55 -3.16 13.90 0.34
C ALA A 55 -3.00 12.39 0.64
N ARG A 56 -4.05 11.58 0.50
CA ARG A 56 -4.04 10.14 0.80
C ARG A 56 -4.88 9.30 -0.16
N GLN A 57 -5.20 9.86 -1.33
CA GLN A 57 -6.04 9.21 -2.32
C GLN A 57 -5.19 8.26 -3.18
N VAL A 58 -5.52 6.96 -3.19
CA VAL A 58 -4.96 6.01 -4.17
C VAL A 58 -5.62 6.27 -5.53
N VAL A 59 -4.78 6.40 -6.56
CA VAL A 59 -5.19 6.76 -7.91
C VAL A 59 -4.47 5.89 -8.95
N LEU A 60 -5.11 5.75 -10.11
CA LEU A 60 -4.46 5.30 -11.34
C LEU A 60 -4.15 6.52 -12.20
N VAL A 61 -2.87 6.69 -12.55
CA VAL A 61 -2.40 7.69 -13.51
C VAL A 61 -2.45 7.09 -14.91
N THR A 62 -3.23 7.68 -15.81
CA THR A 62 -3.31 7.24 -17.20
C THR A 62 -2.24 7.94 -18.03
N LEU A 63 -1.41 7.19 -18.76
CA LEU A 63 -0.40 7.76 -19.65
C LEU A 63 -1.03 8.14 -21.00
N PRO A 64 -0.94 9.41 -21.43
CA PRO A 64 -1.51 9.85 -22.70
C PRO A 64 -0.99 9.03 -23.88
N GLY A 65 -1.86 8.69 -24.81
CA GLY A 65 -1.49 7.91 -26.01
C GLY A 65 -1.20 6.43 -25.73
N SER A 66 -1.42 5.95 -24.51
CA SER A 66 -1.27 4.54 -24.16
C SER A 66 -2.48 4.03 -23.36
N GLY A 67 -2.68 2.71 -23.35
CA GLY A 67 -3.61 2.06 -22.42
C GLY A 67 -3.04 1.83 -21.03
N LEU A 68 -1.82 2.34 -20.74
CA LEU A 68 -1.10 2.05 -19.51
C LEU A 68 -1.64 2.89 -18.35
N LYS A 69 -1.74 2.23 -17.19
CA LYS A 69 -2.12 2.85 -15.93
C LYS A 69 -1.06 2.57 -14.89
N LEU A 70 -0.65 3.61 -14.18
CA LEU A 70 0.29 3.51 -13.06
C LEU A 70 -0.46 3.70 -11.75
N LEU A 71 -0.29 2.76 -10.82
CA LEU A 71 -0.81 2.90 -9.47
C LEU A 71 0.03 3.92 -8.70
N GLY A 72 -0.63 4.89 -8.07
CA GLY A 72 0.04 5.94 -7.32
C GLY A 72 -0.80 6.48 -6.17
N LEU A 73 -0.17 7.33 -5.37
CA LEU A 73 -0.78 7.99 -4.24
C LEU A 73 -0.67 9.49 -4.41
N VAL A 74 -1.80 10.21 -4.34
CA VAL A 74 -1.77 11.68 -4.31
C VAL A 74 -1.09 12.09 -3.00
N THR A 75 0.09 12.69 -3.10
CA THR A 75 0.85 13.17 -1.94
C THR A 75 0.61 14.65 -1.71
N ARG A 76 0.20 15.37 -2.76
CA ARG A 76 -0.07 16.80 -2.70
C ARG A 76 -1.17 17.19 -3.70
N ASP A 77 -2.26 17.74 -3.18
CA ASP A 77 -3.44 18.12 -3.97
C ASP A 77 -3.40 19.57 -4.49
N ASP A 78 -2.51 20.39 -3.91
CA ASP A 78 -2.28 21.78 -4.27
C ASP A 78 -0.77 22.05 -4.34
N LEU A 79 -0.33 22.61 -5.47
CA LEU A 79 1.06 22.91 -5.79
C LEU A 79 1.34 24.43 -5.77
N SER A 80 0.38 25.25 -5.31
CA SER A 80 0.46 26.71 -5.33
C SER A 80 1.65 27.30 -4.54
N ASP A 81 2.22 26.55 -3.60
CA ASP A 81 3.37 26.93 -2.79
C ASP A 81 4.70 26.38 -3.32
N LEU A 82 4.70 25.67 -4.46
CA LEU A 82 5.91 25.21 -5.14
C LEU A 82 6.37 26.22 -6.19
N PRO A 83 7.64 26.14 -6.63
CA PRO A 83 8.14 26.95 -7.74
C PRO A 83 7.31 26.74 -9.01
N ALA A 84 7.16 27.79 -9.82
CA ALA A 84 6.27 27.81 -10.98
C ALA A 84 6.59 26.74 -12.03
N GLU A 85 7.82 26.22 -12.03
CA GLU A 85 8.27 25.14 -12.91
C GLU A 85 7.62 23.79 -12.59
N PHE A 86 7.09 23.61 -11.38
CA PHE A 86 6.50 22.36 -10.94
C PHE A 86 5.08 22.14 -11.47
N GLY A 87 4.40 23.15 -12.01
CA GLY A 87 3.15 22.87 -12.70
C GLY A 87 2.24 24.04 -12.98
N ALA A 88 1.24 23.74 -13.80
CA ALA A 88 0.13 24.60 -14.13
C ALA A 88 -1.02 24.43 -13.11
N PRO A 89 -2.02 25.33 -13.11
CA PRO A 89 -3.24 25.15 -12.32
C PRO A 89 -3.85 23.74 -12.52
N ASP A 90 -4.47 23.21 -11.47
CA ASP A 90 -5.13 21.89 -11.44
C ASP A 90 -4.22 20.65 -11.66
N HIS A 91 -2.92 20.81 -11.42
CA HIS A 91 -1.99 19.69 -11.30
C HIS A 91 -1.85 19.23 -9.84
N VAL A 92 -1.53 17.95 -9.68
CA VAL A 92 -1.29 17.34 -8.38
C VAL A 92 -0.01 16.52 -8.41
N ALA A 93 0.63 16.38 -7.25
CA ALA A 93 1.79 15.50 -7.09
C ALA A 93 1.31 14.09 -6.72
N VAL A 94 1.76 13.11 -7.50
CA VAL A 94 1.45 11.70 -7.31
C VAL A 94 2.74 10.93 -7.13
N TYR A 95 2.85 10.20 -6.02
CA TYR A 95 3.94 9.25 -5.79
C TYR A 95 3.59 7.90 -6.40
N ILE A 96 4.44 7.42 -7.30
CA ILE A 96 4.32 6.13 -7.97
C ILE A 96 5.38 5.20 -7.36
N PRO A 97 4.97 4.23 -6.51
CA PRO A 97 5.90 3.29 -5.90
C PRO A 97 6.49 2.34 -6.95
N MET A 98 7.77 2.00 -6.80
CA MET A 98 8.41 0.88 -7.51
C MET A 98 8.35 -0.39 -6.66
N SER A 99 8.47 -1.56 -7.29
CA SER A 99 8.37 -2.86 -6.59
C SER A 99 9.44 -3.05 -5.51
N TYR A 100 10.58 -2.38 -5.64
CA TYR A 100 11.50 -2.17 -4.51
C TYR A 100 10.98 -1.02 -3.66
N ALA A 101 10.26 -1.36 -2.59
CA ALA A 101 9.45 -0.50 -1.71
C ALA A 101 10.10 0.82 -1.20
N TRP A 102 11.40 1.00 -1.38
CA TRP A 102 12.19 2.15 -0.95
C TRP A 102 12.40 3.20 -2.06
N GLY A 103 11.95 2.93 -3.28
CA GLY A 103 12.07 3.83 -4.43
C GLY A 103 10.74 4.09 -5.12
N GLY A 104 10.63 5.24 -5.77
CA GLY A 104 9.47 5.63 -6.55
C GLY A 104 9.72 6.92 -7.32
N TYR A 105 8.76 7.28 -8.16
CA TYR A 105 8.78 8.56 -8.86
C TYR A 105 7.70 9.46 -8.27
N THR A 106 8.03 10.73 -8.06
CA THR A 106 6.99 11.75 -7.85
C THR A 106 6.71 12.39 -9.20
N THR A 107 5.50 12.22 -9.70
CA THR A 107 5.05 12.80 -10.96
C THR A 107 4.09 13.93 -10.69
N ILE A 108 4.08 14.91 -11.59
CA ILE A 108 3.12 16.01 -11.55
C ILE A 108 2.24 15.89 -12.77
N VAL A 109 0.96 15.71 -12.53
CA VAL A 109 0.00 15.34 -13.56
C VAL A 109 -1.28 16.15 -13.41
N PRO A 110 -1.97 16.45 -14.51
CA PRO A 110 -3.26 17.10 -14.44
C PRO A 110 -4.27 16.17 -13.75
N ARG A 111 -5.17 16.74 -12.95
CA ARG A 111 -6.19 15.97 -12.23
C ARG A 111 -7.06 15.12 -13.16
N SER A 112 -7.26 15.55 -14.40
CA SER A 112 -7.99 14.81 -15.43
C SER A 112 -7.33 13.50 -15.86
N ALA A 113 -6.03 13.32 -15.65
CA ALA A 113 -5.32 12.06 -15.93
C ALA A 113 -5.49 11.01 -14.82
N LEU A 114 -6.17 11.36 -13.72
CA LEU A 114 -6.32 10.51 -12.55
C LEU A 114 -7.67 9.82 -12.50
N THR A 115 -7.65 8.54 -12.18
CA THR A 115 -8.85 7.79 -11.77
C THR A 115 -8.70 7.39 -10.31
N LYS A 116 -9.65 7.79 -9.47
CA LYS A 116 -9.69 7.40 -8.06
C LYS A 116 -9.97 5.90 -7.92
N THR A 117 -9.33 5.28 -6.94
CA THR A 117 -9.58 3.87 -6.59
C THR A 117 -10.12 3.76 -5.17
N ASP A 118 -10.85 2.69 -4.90
CA ASP A 118 -11.36 2.36 -3.56
C ASP A 118 -10.35 1.55 -2.72
N MET A 119 -9.13 1.35 -3.23
CA MET A 119 -8.07 0.62 -2.51
C MET A 119 -7.60 1.42 -1.29
N SER A 120 -7.35 0.72 -0.19
CA SER A 120 -6.57 1.29 0.90
C SER A 120 -5.11 1.52 0.46
N VAL A 121 -4.45 2.49 1.09
CA VAL A 121 -3.01 2.75 0.87
C VAL A 121 -2.18 1.48 1.08
N GLU A 122 -2.48 0.70 2.12
CA GLU A 122 -1.79 -0.56 2.40
C GLU A 122 -1.97 -1.60 1.28
N ALA A 123 -3.20 -1.78 0.81
CA ALA A 123 -3.49 -2.68 -0.31
C ALA A 123 -2.78 -2.23 -1.59
N ALA A 124 -2.74 -0.93 -1.86
CA ALA A 124 -2.06 -0.37 -3.03
C ALA A 124 -0.54 -0.60 -2.97
N LEU A 125 0.09 -0.37 -1.82
CA LEU A 125 1.52 -0.63 -1.62
C LEU A 125 1.85 -2.12 -1.74
N ARG A 126 1.02 -2.99 -1.14
CA ARG A 126 1.18 -4.45 -1.30
C ARG A 126 1.08 -4.88 -2.76
N PHE A 127 0.10 -4.33 -3.50
CA PHE A 127 -0.07 -4.61 -4.92
C PHE A 127 1.19 -4.19 -5.71
N ALA A 128 1.71 -2.98 -5.48
CA ALA A 128 2.90 -2.48 -6.18
C ALA A 128 4.17 -3.30 -5.89
N VAL A 129 4.41 -3.65 -4.61
CA VAL A 129 5.58 -4.44 -4.19
C VAL A 129 5.52 -5.88 -4.73
N THR A 130 4.32 -6.46 -4.83
CA THR A 130 4.13 -7.82 -5.36
C THR A 130 3.97 -7.86 -6.88
N ALA A 131 4.18 -6.73 -7.58
CA ALA A 131 3.96 -6.61 -9.02
C ALA A 131 2.56 -7.07 -9.47
N GLY A 132 1.55 -6.84 -8.62
CA GLY A 132 0.17 -7.24 -8.87
C GLY A 132 -0.15 -8.71 -8.63
N MET A 133 0.84 -9.55 -8.25
CA MET A 133 0.61 -10.98 -7.98
C MET A 133 -0.18 -11.20 -6.69
N SER A 134 -0.16 -10.25 -5.76
CA SER A 134 -0.96 -10.30 -4.54
C SER A 134 -2.19 -9.40 -4.66
N ALA A 135 -2.95 -9.49 -5.76
CA ALA A 135 -4.37 -9.15 -5.67
C ALA A 135 -4.98 -10.10 -4.63
N SER A 136 -5.60 -9.54 -3.61
CA SER A 136 -6.28 -10.26 -2.53
C SER A 136 -7.08 -11.46 -3.07
N ASN A 137 -6.92 -12.62 -2.42
CA ASN A 137 -7.82 -13.78 -2.52
C ASN A 137 -9.23 -13.38 -2.05
N ASP A 138 -9.92 -12.55 -2.82
CA ASP A 138 -11.36 -12.36 -2.71
C ASP A 138 -12.00 -13.28 -3.77
N PRO A 139 -12.72 -14.35 -3.38
CA PRO A 139 -13.34 -15.30 -4.31
C PRO A 139 -14.37 -14.66 -5.27
N SER A 140 -14.68 -13.37 -5.12
CA SER A 140 -15.68 -12.65 -5.90
C SER A 140 -15.17 -12.01 -7.21
N GLN A 141 -13.86 -12.07 -7.50
CA GLN A 141 -13.30 -11.46 -8.73
C GLN A 141 -12.59 -12.48 -9.63
N SER A 142 -13.32 -13.52 -10.06
CA SER A 142 -12.90 -14.40 -11.14
C SER A 142 -13.09 -13.68 -12.48
N GLN A 143 -12.02 -13.10 -13.02
CA GLN A 143 -12.00 -12.63 -14.41
C GLN A 143 -11.79 -13.84 -15.34
N PRO A 144 -12.54 -13.98 -16.46
CA PRO A 144 -12.48 -15.16 -17.30
C PRO A 144 -11.13 -15.30 -18.04
N PRO A 145 -10.75 -16.53 -18.42
CA PRO A 145 -9.46 -16.80 -19.04
C PRO A 145 -9.33 -16.08 -20.38
N VAL A 146 -8.20 -15.44 -20.60
CA VAL A 146 -7.81 -14.89 -21.90
C VAL A 146 -7.34 -16.05 -22.76
N THR A 147 -8.10 -16.32 -23.82
CA THR A 147 -7.78 -17.29 -24.88
C THR A 147 -6.64 -16.82 -25.76
#